data_AF-A0A6P8YY52-F1
#
_entry.id   AF-A0A6P8YY52-F1
#
_cell.length_a   1.000
_cell.length_b   1.000
_cell.length_c   1.000
_cell.angle_alpha   90.00
_cell.angle_beta   90.00
_cell.angle_gamma   90.00
#
_symmetry.space_group_name_H-M   'P 1'
#
loop_
_entity.id
_entity.type
_entity.pdbx_description
1 polymer ?
#
loop_
_entity_poly.entity_id
_entity_poly.type
_entity_poly.pdbx_seq_one_letter_code
_entity_poly.pdbx_strand_id
1 'polypeptide(L)'
;MFPHGAAAAPSGRVVVNRILRRDNFGRWILVDNFLPVSKQHASHPNRGEATVQEETMEPQPAAAATPPAQRECIQELDLKDLCEATPEERREEKAATLQRLRQRGVRRLTNVWCERDPDWVLAVLRGAAPTLEEISVWNPDDAHLGVVHAMPELRRMWLESSEAPNAPPAVLPALQRGGLKWLRVGALAGPSLVSLLQTHSATLEVLWLQGNREDLPDLLRQSGLRGARIILWDFIHYPLRWHSMYRCREWLSPLQRTLPEAVVECQTCGKVPWERF
;
A
#
# COMPACT_ATOMS: atom_id res chain seq x y z
N MET A 1 -31.66 -63.72 14.53
CA MET A 1 -31.40 -63.15 13.19
C MET A 1 -31.02 -61.69 13.37
N PHE A 2 -29.73 -61.37 13.25
CA PHE A 2 -29.21 -60.00 13.10
C PHE A 2 -28.91 -59.77 11.61
N PRO A 3 -29.13 -58.56 11.07
CA PRO A 3 -28.03 -57.62 10.76
C PRO A 3 -28.46 -56.14 10.99
N HIS A 4 -27.68 -55.06 10.86
CA HIS A 4 -26.26 -54.77 10.62
C HIS A 4 -25.98 -53.37 11.20
N GLY A 5 -24.76 -53.14 11.71
CA GLY A 5 -24.33 -51.87 12.30
C GLY A 5 -23.85 -50.83 11.29
N ALA A 6 -24.09 -49.56 11.62
CA ALA A 6 -23.53 -48.41 10.91
C ALA A 6 -22.22 -47.97 11.57
N ALA A 7 -21.15 -47.83 10.77
CA ALA A 7 -19.86 -47.35 11.21
C ALA A 7 -19.83 -45.82 11.32
N ALA A 8 -19.38 -45.29 12.45
CA ALA A 8 -19.17 -43.87 12.68
C ALA A 8 -17.80 -43.41 12.16
N ALA A 9 -17.77 -42.27 11.45
CA ALA A 9 -16.55 -41.64 10.95
C ALA A 9 -15.74 -40.95 12.07
N PRO A 10 -14.40 -40.90 11.99
CA PRO A 10 -13.56 -40.31 13.03
C PRO A 10 -13.63 -38.77 13.02
N SER A 11 -14.02 -38.21 14.17
CA SER A 11 -13.98 -36.78 14.47
C SER A 11 -12.52 -36.33 14.73
N GLY A 12 -11.93 -35.60 13.78
CA GLY A 12 -10.63 -34.97 13.96
C GLY A 12 -10.73 -33.74 14.88
N ARG A 13 -10.08 -33.79 16.04
CA ARG A 13 -9.94 -32.62 16.93
C ARG A 13 -8.94 -31.62 16.33
N VAL A 14 -9.39 -30.39 16.10
CA VAL A 14 -8.52 -29.24 15.78
C VAL A 14 -8.17 -28.52 17.09
N VAL A 15 -6.88 -28.41 17.39
CA VAL A 15 -6.39 -27.62 18.53
C VAL A 15 -6.25 -26.17 18.09
N VAL A 16 -7.04 -25.27 18.69
CA VAL A 16 -6.96 -23.82 18.43
C VAL A 16 -6.16 -23.18 19.56
N ASN A 17 -4.95 -22.72 19.26
CA ASN A 17 -4.16 -21.90 20.18
C ASN A 17 -4.51 -20.42 19.98
N ARG A 18 -5.08 -19.80 21.01
CA ARG A 18 -5.40 -18.37 21.05
C ARG A 18 -4.25 -17.60 21.66
N ILE A 19 -3.68 -16.66 20.91
CA ILE A 19 -2.60 -15.79 21.39
C ILE A 19 -3.10 -14.35 21.42
N LEU A 20 -2.81 -13.64 22.51
CA LEU A 20 -3.03 -12.20 22.63
C LEU A 20 -1.84 -11.46 22.01
N ARG A 21 -2.10 -10.55 21.07
CA ARG A 21 -1.09 -9.68 20.46
C ARG A 21 -1.52 -8.22 20.55
N ARG A 22 -0.59 -7.28 20.74
CA ARG A 22 -0.88 -5.85 20.58
C ARG A 22 -0.88 -5.46 19.10
N ASP A 23 -1.89 -4.69 18.67
CA ASP A 23 -1.93 -4.06 17.35
C ASP A 23 -1.06 -2.79 17.29
N ASN A 24 -0.95 -2.19 16.10
CA ASN A 24 -0.15 -0.97 15.87
C ASN A 24 -0.71 0.27 16.60
N PHE A 25 -1.88 0.16 17.24
CA PHE A 25 -2.52 1.19 18.04
C PHE A 25 -2.45 0.87 19.55
N GLY A 26 -1.67 -0.14 19.95
CA GLY A 26 -1.46 -0.53 21.34
C GLY A 26 -2.59 -1.34 21.98
N ARG A 27 -3.60 -1.79 21.21
CA ARG A 27 -4.73 -2.56 21.72
C ARG A 27 -4.46 -4.06 21.67
N TRP A 28 -4.91 -4.80 22.68
CA TRP A 28 -4.82 -6.27 22.69
C TRP A 28 -5.89 -6.88 21.79
N ILE A 29 -5.46 -7.67 20.80
CA ILE A 29 -6.33 -8.45 19.91
C ILE A 29 -6.05 -9.95 20.10
N LEU A 30 -7.10 -10.76 19.98
CA LEU A 30 -6.98 -12.21 19.92
C LEU A 30 -6.67 -12.62 18.49
N VAL A 31 -5.63 -13.42 18.30
CA VAL A 31 -5.28 -14.02 17.01
C VAL A 31 -5.37 -15.53 17.14
N ASP A 32 -6.23 -16.15 16.33
CA ASP A 32 -6.30 -17.59 16.19
C ASP A 32 -5.19 -18.04 15.21
N ASN A 33 -4.21 -18.78 15.70
CA ASN A 33 -3.16 -19.35 14.86
C ASN A 33 -3.60 -20.73 14.34
N PHE A 34 -3.88 -20.81 13.05
CA PHE A 34 -4.07 -22.08 12.37
C PHE A 34 -2.70 -22.60 11.91
N LEU A 35 -2.11 -23.53 12.66
CA LEU A 35 -0.89 -24.23 12.24
C LEU A 35 -1.26 -25.26 11.16
N PRO A 36 -0.65 -25.20 9.95
CA PRO A 36 -0.82 -26.25 8.97
C PRO A 36 -0.09 -27.53 9.43
N VAL A 37 -0.80 -28.66 9.41
CA VAL A 37 -0.22 -29.99 9.61
C VAL A 37 0.72 -30.29 8.44
N SER A 38 2.01 -30.38 8.73
CA SER A 38 3.09 -30.61 7.78
C SER A 38 2.91 -31.94 7.03
N LYS A 39 3.04 -31.92 5.69
CA LYS A 39 3.34 -33.12 4.90
C LYS A 39 4.79 -33.04 4.43
N GLN A 40 5.58 -34.04 4.83
CA GLN A 40 6.94 -34.28 4.35
C GLN A 40 6.95 -35.01 3.00
N HIS A 41 8.10 -34.90 2.32
CA HIS A 41 8.67 -35.71 1.24
C HIS A 41 8.09 -35.57 -0.19
N ALA A 42 8.93 -35.08 -1.11
CA ALA A 42 9.51 -35.90 -2.17
C ALA A 42 10.71 -35.20 -2.83
N SER A 43 11.83 -35.90 -2.86
CA SER A 43 13.07 -35.57 -3.57
C SER A 43 12.99 -36.09 -5.01
N HIS A 44 13.52 -35.36 -6.00
CA HIS A 44 13.88 -35.93 -7.31
C HIS A 44 15.09 -35.19 -7.93
N PRO A 45 15.82 -35.85 -8.87
CA PRO A 45 17.24 -35.66 -9.05
C PRO A 45 17.64 -34.83 -10.30
N ASN A 46 18.91 -34.48 -10.27
CA ASN A 46 19.79 -33.82 -11.23
C ASN A 46 19.84 -34.51 -12.62
N ARG A 47 19.81 -33.74 -13.73
CA ARG A 47 20.31 -34.16 -15.06
C ARG A 47 20.40 -33.00 -16.06
N GLY A 48 21.56 -32.85 -16.70
CA GLY A 48 21.65 -32.44 -18.12
C GLY A 48 22.44 -31.17 -18.42
N GLU A 49 23.74 -31.35 -18.66
CA GLU A 49 24.62 -30.47 -19.43
C GLU A 49 24.12 -30.31 -20.88
N ALA A 50 24.31 -29.12 -21.45
CA ALA A 50 24.56 -28.93 -22.88
C ALA A 50 25.23 -27.57 -23.11
N THR A 51 26.55 -27.63 -23.20
CA THR A 51 27.45 -26.57 -23.63
C THR A 51 27.29 -26.34 -25.13
N VAL A 52 27.03 -25.11 -25.55
CA VAL A 52 27.26 -24.65 -26.93
C VAL A 52 28.07 -23.37 -26.84
N GLN A 53 29.32 -23.47 -27.27
CA GLN A 53 30.24 -22.35 -27.47
C GLN A 53 29.94 -21.75 -28.84
N GLU A 54 29.56 -20.48 -28.88
CA GLU A 54 29.49 -19.70 -30.11
C GLU A 54 30.44 -18.51 -29.94
N GLU A 55 31.63 -18.66 -30.53
CA GLU A 55 32.65 -17.61 -30.64
C GLU A 55 32.07 -16.44 -31.44
N THR A 56 31.70 -15.38 -30.73
CA THR A 56 31.36 -14.10 -31.33
C THR A 56 32.48 -13.10 -31.03
N MET A 57 33.07 -12.63 -32.13
CA MET A 57 34.08 -11.60 -32.31
C MET A 57 34.09 -10.52 -31.22
N GLU A 58 35.22 -10.44 -30.51
CA GLU A 58 35.49 -9.62 -29.33
C GLU A 58 35.66 -8.12 -29.69
N PRO A 59 34.74 -7.23 -29.27
CA PRO A 59 34.92 -5.79 -29.37
C PRO A 59 35.76 -5.29 -28.20
N GLN A 60 36.81 -4.56 -28.55
CA GLN A 60 37.72 -3.77 -27.72
C GLN A 60 37.11 -3.33 -26.36
N PRO A 61 37.78 -3.58 -25.21
CA PRO A 61 37.23 -3.31 -23.88
C PRO A 61 37.12 -1.80 -23.68
N ALA A 62 35.93 -1.26 -23.94
CA ALA A 62 35.54 0.05 -23.47
C ALA A 62 35.73 0.03 -21.96
N ALA A 63 36.63 0.88 -21.46
CA ALA A 63 36.94 1.03 -20.04
C ALA A 63 35.64 0.93 -19.24
N ALA A 64 35.48 -0.17 -18.52
CA ALA A 64 34.28 -0.44 -17.74
C ALA A 64 34.17 0.70 -16.74
N ALA A 65 33.30 1.66 -17.05
CA ALA A 65 32.97 2.75 -16.16
C ALA A 65 32.59 2.08 -14.84
N THR A 66 33.42 2.29 -13.83
CA THR A 66 33.24 1.75 -12.50
C THR A 66 31.77 1.94 -12.14
N PRO A 67 31.00 0.86 -11.86
CA PRO A 67 29.59 0.98 -11.52
C PRO A 67 29.50 2.06 -10.44
N PRO A 68 28.72 3.14 -10.64
CA PRO A 68 28.65 4.23 -9.69
C PRO A 68 28.36 3.59 -8.34
N ALA A 69 29.29 3.78 -7.39
CA ALA A 69 29.24 3.15 -6.09
C ALA A 69 27.81 3.29 -5.56
N GLN A 70 27.13 2.15 -5.39
CA GLN A 70 25.74 2.11 -4.98
C GLN A 70 25.64 2.87 -3.67
N ARG A 71 25.18 4.12 -3.73
CA ARG A 71 25.02 4.96 -2.54
C ARG A 71 24.07 4.20 -1.64
N GLU A 72 24.49 3.93 -0.41
CA GLU A 72 23.68 3.20 0.56
C GLU A 72 22.40 4.01 0.86
N CYS A 73 21.33 3.69 0.14
CA CYS A 73 20.02 4.31 0.33
C CYS A 73 19.41 3.86 1.66
N ILE A 74 18.80 4.81 2.37
CA ILE A 74 18.05 4.51 3.59
C ILE A 74 16.84 3.66 3.19
N GLN A 75 16.69 2.48 3.78
CA GLN A 75 15.57 1.60 3.42
C GLN A 75 14.25 2.21 3.87
N GLU A 76 14.18 2.64 5.13
CA GLU A 76 12.98 3.21 5.73
C GLU A 76 13.36 4.32 6.70
N LEU A 77 12.55 5.37 6.72
CA LEU A 77 12.63 6.45 7.69
C LEU A 77 11.21 6.80 8.15
N ASP A 78 10.96 6.54 9.43
CA ASP A 78 9.74 6.93 10.13
C ASP A 78 9.91 8.36 10.68
N LEU A 79 8.98 9.25 10.34
CA LEU A 79 9.03 10.65 10.72
C LEU A 79 8.06 11.02 11.84
N LYS A 80 7.34 10.06 12.44
CA LYS A 80 6.30 10.31 13.42
C LYS A 80 6.71 11.32 14.50
N ASP A 81 7.81 11.03 15.20
CA ASP A 81 8.25 11.86 16.32
C ASP A 81 8.78 13.25 15.88
N LEU A 82 9.22 13.41 14.63
CA LEU A 82 9.72 14.68 14.09
C LEU A 82 8.59 15.54 13.54
N CYS A 83 7.56 14.92 12.95
CA CYS A 83 6.36 15.58 12.48
C CYS A 83 5.43 16.03 13.62
N GLU A 84 5.42 15.32 14.76
CA GLU A 84 4.64 15.72 15.93
C GLU A 84 5.26 16.94 16.67
N ALA A 85 6.56 17.18 16.51
CA ALA A 85 7.28 18.30 17.11
C ALA A 85 7.00 19.63 16.39
N THR A 86 6.93 20.74 17.13
CA THR A 86 6.78 22.08 16.53
C THR A 86 8.00 22.45 15.67
N PRO A 87 7.93 23.50 14.84
CA PRO A 87 9.09 23.96 14.06
C PRO A 87 10.31 24.34 14.90
N GLU A 88 10.12 24.77 16.15
CA GLU A 88 11.18 25.13 17.10
C GLU A 88 11.80 23.92 17.77
N GLU A 89 11.01 22.89 17.99
CA GLU A 89 11.43 21.66 18.64
C GLU A 89 12.27 20.81 17.69
N ARG A 90 13.33 20.18 18.24
CA ARG A 90 14.17 19.22 17.50
C ARG A 90 14.76 19.78 16.19
N ARG A 91 14.98 21.10 16.10
CA ARG A 91 15.56 21.75 14.91
C ARG A 91 16.84 21.08 14.40
N GLU A 92 17.73 20.71 15.31
CA GLU A 92 18.99 20.04 14.96
C GLU A 92 18.74 18.68 14.32
N GLU A 93 17.82 17.88 14.88
CA GLU A 93 17.46 16.57 14.34
C GLU A 93 16.72 16.68 13.00
N LYS A 94 15.82 17.66 12.87
CA LYS A 94 15.14 18.01 11.63
C LYS A 94 16.14 18.40 10.53
N ALA A 95 17.13 19.23 10.85
CA ALA A 95 18.19 19.64 9.93
C ALA A 95 19.10 18.46 9.53
N ALA A 96 19.52 17.66 10.51
CA ALA A 96 20.32 16.46 10.27
C ALA A 96 19.58 15.46 9.38
N THR A 97 18.27 15.29 9.58
CA THR A 97 17.40 14.44 8.75
C THR A 97 17.36 14.91 7.31
N LEU A 98 17.14 16.21 7.07
CA LEU A 98 17.17 16.79 5.72
C LEU A 98 18.52 16.60 5.03
N GLN A 99 19.62 16.79 5.77
CA GLN A 99 20.96 16.56 5.24
C GLN A 99 21.17 15.09 4.86
N ARG A 100 20.77 14.17 5.73
CA ARG A 100 20.88 12.72 5.50
C ARG A 100 20.08 12.28 4.27
N LEU A 101 18.86 12.78 4.10
CA LEU A 101 18.02 12.51 2.93
C LEU A 101 18.68 12.96 1.63
N ARG A 102 19.22 14.20 1.60
CA ARG A 102 19.91 14.73 0.41
C ARG A 102 21.17 13.93 0.04
N GLN A 103 21.88 13.40 1.04
CA GLN A 103 23.14 12.69 0.83
C GLN A 103 22.91 11.23 0.39
N ARG A 104 21.92 10.56 0.99
CA ARG A 104 21.75 9.11 0.85
C ARG A 104 20.51 8.69 0.06
N GLY A 105 19.51 9.56 -0.04
CA GLY A 105 18.16 9.16 -0.45
C GLY A 105 17.47 8.28 0.58
N VAL A 106 16.22 7.96 0.29
CA VAL A 106 15.38 7.05 1.07
C VAL A 106 14.41 6.32 0.12
N ARG A 107 14.12 5.05 0.40
CA ARG A 107 13.15 4.25 -0.39
C ARG A 107 11.74 4.33 0.19
N ARG A 108 11.60 4.34 1.51
CA ARG A 108 10.30 4.37 2.20
C ARG A 108 10.24 5.45 3.27
N LEU A 109 9.20 6.27 3.21
CA LEU A 109 8.85 7.27 4.22
C LEU A 109 7.50 6.92 4.87
N THR A 110 7.47 6.85 6.19
CA THR A 110 6.24 6.52 6.94
C THR A 110 5.90 7.60 7.94
N ASN A 111 4.61 7.69 8.28
CA ASN A 111 4.06 8.65 9.25
C ASN A 111 4.46 10.10 8.97
N VAL A 112 4.30 10.56 7.73
CA VAL A 112 4.58 11.95 7.34
C VAL A 112 3.33 12.80 7.62
N TRP A 113 3.30 13.57 8.71
CA TRP A 113 2.18 14.46 9.04
C TRP A 113 2.47 15.89 8.58
N CYS A 114 1.65 16.43 7.68
CA CYS A 114 1.91 17.70 7.01
C CYS A 114 1.45 18.95 7.78
N GLU A 115 0.57 18.83 8.77
CA GLU A 115 -0.11 20.00 9.38
C GLU A 115 0.76 20.84 10.33
N ARG A 116 1.69 20.22 11.07
CA ARG A 116 2.41 20.92 12.16
C ARG A 116 3.59 21.78 11.70
N ASP A 117 4.28 21.33 10.66
CA ASP A 117 5.47 22.00 10.12
C ASP A 117 5.52 21.78 8.59
N PRO A 118 4.58 22.40 7.84
CA PRO A 118 4.39 22.12 6.42
C PRO A 118 5.64 22.43 5.60
N ASP A 119 6.38 23.49 5.94
CA ASP A 119 7.59 23.87 5.23
C ASP A 119 8.71 22.84 5.40
N TRP A 120 8.93 22.34 6.61
CA TRP A 120 9.91 21.29 6.84
C TRP A 120 9.52 19.98 6.15
N VAL A 121 8.24 19.58 6.23
CA VAL A 121 7.74 18.37 5.56
C VAL A 121 7.91 18.48 4.06
N LEU A 122 7.59 19.64 3.47
CA LEU A 122 7.79 19.89 2.04
C LEU A 122 9.28 19.79 1.66
N ALA A 123 10.19 20.26 2.51
CA ALA A 123 11.63 20.09 2.31
C ALA A 123 12.07 18.62 2.40
N VAL A 124 11.47 17.83 3.28
CA VAL A 124 11.69 16.39 3.41
C VAL A 124 11.24 15.66 2.13
N LEU A 125 10.01 15.92 1.68
CA LEU A 125 9.46 15.31 0.46
C LEU A 125 10.35 15.61 -0.75
N ARG A 126 10.76 16.85 -0.94
CA ARG A 126 11.68 17.25 -2.03
C ARG A 126 13.05 16.57 -1.92
N GLY A 127 13.56 16.41 -0.70
CA GLY A 127 14.83 15.72 -0.46
C GLY A 127 14.78 14.22 -0.74
N ALA A 128 13.62 13.59 -0.53
CA ALA A 128 13.39 12.16 -0.75
C ALA A 128 12.97 11.82 -2.19
N ALA A 129 12.35 12.76 -2.90
CA ALA A 129 11.71 12.56 -4.20
C ALA A 129 12.51 11.71 -5.22
N PRO A 130 13.83 11.88 -5.40
CA PRO A 130 14.56 11.16 -6.45
C PRO A 130 14.65 9.64 -6.26
N THR A 131 14.48 9.14 -5.03
CA THR A 131 14.68 7.71 -4.71
C THR A 131 13.49 7.07 -4.02
N LEU A 132 12.44 7.84 -3.73
CA LEU A 132 11.33 7.38 -2.91
C LEU A 132 10.42 6.46 -3.72
N GLU A 133 10.22 5.25 -3.19
CA GLU A 133 9.39 4.20 -3.77
C GLU A 133 8.05 4.05 -3.01
N GLU A 134 8.03 4.33 -1.70
CA GLU A 134 6.87 4.16 -0.83
C GLU A 134 6.67 5.35 0.11
N ILE A 135 5.44 5.84 0.26
CA ILE A 135 5.13 6.94 1.18
C ILE A 135 3.78 6.83 1.88
N SER A 136 3.73 7.14 3.18
CA SER A 136 2.49 7.39 3.94
C SER A 136 2.43 8.84 4.41
N VAL A 137 1.45 9.59 3.90
CA VAL A 137 1.25 11.02 4.16
C VAL A 137 -0.12 11.26 4.78
N TRP A 138 -0.13 12.08 5.82
CA TRP A 138 -1.31 12.46 6.59
C TRP A 138 -1.55 13.96 6.46
N ASN A 139 -2.76 14.31 6.07
CA ASN A 139 -3.28 15.67 5.89
C ASN A 139 -2.41 16.56 4.98
N PRO A 140 -1.98 16.11 3.78
CA PRO A 140 -1.24 16.96 2.87
C PRO A 140 -2.14 18.03 2.23
N ASP A 141 -1.55 19.20 1.96
CA ASP A 141 -2.15 20.20 1.07
C ASP A 141 -1.73 19.99 -0.40
N ASP A 142 -2.19 20.87 -1.28
CA ASP A 142 -1.89 20.85 -2.72
C ASP A 142 -0.39 20.88 -3.03
N ALA A 143 0.42 21.61 -2.24
CA ALA A 143 1.85 21.72 -2.45
C ALA A 143 2.56 20.40 -2.11
N HIS A 144 2.15 19.77 -1.01
CA HIS A 144 2.64 18.44 -0.64
C HIS A 144 2.27 17.40 -1.69
N LEU A 145 0.99 17.36 -2.11
CA LEU A 145 0.51 16.43 -3.13
C LEU A 145 1.24 16.65 -4.46
N GLY A 146 1.47 17.90 -4.87
CA GLY A 146 2.22 18.22 -6.08
C GLY A 146 3.64 17.66 -6.07
N VAL A 147 4.35 17.71 -4.93
CA VAL A 147 5.70 17.12 -4.81
C VAL A 147 5.64 15.60 -4.80
N VAL A 148 4.73 14.98 -4.04
CA VAL A 148 4.60 13.50 -4.00
C VAL A 148 4.25 12.94 -5.36
N HIS A 149 3.34 13.60 -6.07
CA HIS A 149 2.95 13.23 -7.42
C HIS A 149 4.18 13.28 -8.35
N ALA A 150 5.03 14.31 -8.26
CA ALA A 150 6.21 14.47 -9.09
C ALA A 150 7.35 13.45 -8.86
N MET A 151 7.19 12.45 -7.98
CA MET A 151 8.24 11.49 -7.63
C MET A 151 8.36 10.38 -8.68
N PRO A 152 9.50 10.24 -9.37
CA PRO A 152 9.64 9.33 -10.52
C PRO A 152 9.63 7.85 -10.17
N GLU A 153 10.06 7.49 -8.96
CA GLU A 153 10.19 6.09 -8.52
C GLU A 153 9.02 5.62 -7.63
N LEU A 154 8.02 6.49 -7.39
CA LEU A 154 6.94 6.21 -6.46
C LEU A 154 6.03 5.09 -6.98
N ARG A 155 5.90 4.03 -6.18
CA ARG A 155 5.12 2.81 -6.51
C ARG A 155 3.99 2.57 -5.53
N ARG A 156 4.14 2.94 -4.27
CA ARG A 156 3.14 2.72 -3.22
C ARG A 156 2.87 4.01 -2.45
N MET A 157 1.60 4.38 -2.33
CA MET A 157 1.20 5.57 -1.60
C MET A 157 0.05 5.27 -0.65
N TRP A 158 0.17 5.71 0.60
CA TRP A 158 -0.95 5.86 1.52
C TRP A 158 -1.17 7.34 1.78
N LEU A 159 -2.34 7.81 1.41
CA LEU A 159 -2.83 9.17 1.62
C LEU A 159 -4.01 9.12 2.59
N GLU A 160 -3.90 9.83 3.71
CA GLU A 160 -5.02 10.14 4.59
C GLU A 160 -5.21 11.66 4.62
N SER A 161 -6.42 12.15 4.43
CA SER A 161 -6.72 13.59 4.52
C SER A 161 -7.84 13.86 5.52
N SER A 162 -7.79 15.02 6.17
CA SER A 162 -8.84 15.55 7.05
C SER A 162 -9.74 16.56 6.32
N GLU A 163 -9.61 16.67 5.00
CA GLU A 163 -10.33 17.63 4.16
C GLU A 163 -11.85 17.57 4.35
N ALA A 164 -12.46 18.75 4.33
CA ALA A 164 -13.90 18.86 4.22
C ALA A 164 -14.37 18.26 2.87
N PRO A 165 -15.52 17.56 2.82
CA PRO A 165 -16.03 16.95 1.59
C PRO A 165 -16.19 17.90 0.39
N ASN A 166 -16.31 19.21 0.67
CA ASN A 166 -16.56 20.27 -0.31
C ASN A 166 -15.31 21.12 -0.62
N ALA A 167 -14.11 20.67 -0.23
CA ALA A 167 -12.88 21.35 -0.61
C ALA A 167 -12.75 21.37 -2.16
N PRO A 168 -12.26 22.48 -2.74
CA PRO A 168 -11.97 22.52 -4.17
C PRO A 168 -10.95 21.42 -4.53
N PRO A 169 -11.04 20.82 -5.73
CA PRO A 169 -10.07 19.82 -6.19
C PRO A 169 -8.65 20.35 -6.15
N ALA A 170 -7.74 19.56 -5.61
CA ALA A 170 -6.32 19.67 -5.90
C ALA A 170 -6.11 19.38 -7.39
N VAL A 171 -5.64 20.36 -8.15
CA VAL A 171 -5.29 20.16 -9.56
C VAL A 171 -3.88 19.57 -9.61
N LEU A 172 -3.79 18.24 -9.75
CA LEU A 172 -2.50 17.56 -9.84
C LEU A 172 -1.94 17.69 -11.27
N PRO A 173 -0.67 18.14 -11.44
CA PRO A 173 -0.07 18.22 -12.76
C PRO A 173 0.11 16.82 -13.34
N ALA A 174 -0.18 16.66 -14.63
CA ALA A 174 -0.02 15.38 -15.33
C ALA A 174 1.44 14.91 -15.26
N LEU A 175 1.65 13.66 -14.81
CA LEU A 175 2.99 13.11 -14.64
C LEU A 175 3.50 12.46 -15.89
N GLN A 176 4.81 12.58 -16.09
CA GLN A 176 5.55 11.84 -17.09
C GLN A 176 6.57 10.96 -16.36
N ARG A 177 6.32 9.65 -16.39
CA ARG A 177 7.21 8.54 -15.99
C ARG A 177 7.11 8.12 -14.52
N GLY A 178 7.09 6.80 -14.30
CA GLY A 178 6.77 6.19 -13.02
C GLY A 178 5.28 5.96 -12.88
N GLY A 179 4.88 4.74 -12.54
CA GLY A 179 3.48 4.36 -12.41
C GLY A 179 3.19 3.92 -10.99
N LEU A 180 2.29 4.63 -10.31
CA LEU A 180 1.79 4.21 -9.01
C LEU A 180 1.06 2.87 -9.19
N LYS A 181 1.50 1.84 -8.47
CA LYS A 181 0.95 0.48 -8.54
C LYS A 181 -0.01 0.19 -7.40
N TRP A 182 0.24 0.79 -6.25
CA TRP A 182 -0.54 0.58 -5.04
C TRP A 182 -0.92 1.92 -4.44
N LEU A 183 -2.21 2.12 -4.18
CA LEU A 183 -2.73 3.33 -3.59
C LEU A 183 -3.69 2.99 -2.47
N ARG A 184 -3.55 3.67 -1.34
CA ARG A 184 -4.47 3.63 -0.22
C ARG A 184 -4.94 5.05 0.09
N VAL A 185 -6.25 5.29 0.02
CA VAL A 185 -6.83 6.62 0.27
C VAL A 185 -7.89 6.60 1.37
N GLY A 186 -7.66 7.37 2.43
CA GLY A 186 -8.64 7.71 3.46
C GLY A 186 -9.05 9.18 3.38
N ALA A 187 -10.35 9.43 3.49
CA ALA A 187 -10.96 10.76 3.62
C ALA A 187 -10.52 11.88 2.64
N LEU A 188 -10.07 11.53 1.42
CA LEU A 188 -9.76 12.52 0.37
C LEU A 188 -11.03 13.04 -0.33
N ALA A 189 -11.08 14.35 -0.65
CA ALA A 189 -12.18 14.95 -1.40
C ALA A 189 -12.41 14.24 -2.76
N GLY A 190 -13.67 14.14 -3.19
CA GLY A 190 -14.07 13.42 -4.40
C GLY A 190 -13.34 13.89 -5.67
N PRO A 191 -13.32 15.19 -5.97
CA PRO A 191 -12.62 15.72 -7.13
C PRO A 191 -11.11 15.42 -7.13
N SER A 192 -10.41 15.59 -6.00
CA SER A 192 -8.99 15.27 -5.84
C SER A 192 -8.73 13.77 -6.05
N LEU A 193 -9.60 12.91 -5.50
CA LEU A 193 -9.54 11.46 -5.72
C LEU A 193 -9.68 11.11 -7.21
N VAL A 194 -10.65 11.70 -7.91
CA VAL A 194 -10.84 11.43 -9.35
C VAL A 194 -9.59 11.82 -10.14
N SER A 195 -9.03 13.01 -9.91
CA SER A 195 -7.81 13.47 -10.59
C SER A 195 -6.62 12.52 -10.35
N LEU A 196 -6.43 12.08 -9.11
CA LEU A 196 -5.37 11.13 -8.75
C LEU A 196 -5.56 9.78 -9.44
N LEU A 197 -6.80 9.24 -9.44
CA LEU A 197 -7.11 7.95 -10.05
C LEU A 197 -7.02 8.01 -11.59
N GLN A 198 -7.44 9.11 -12.21
CA GLN A 198 -7.30 9.31 -13.67
C GLN A 198 -5.83 9.27 -14.08
N THR A 199 -4.98 9.97 -13.33
CA THR A 199 -3.54 10.06 -13.64
C THR A 199 -2.84 8.70 -13.58
N HIS A 200 -3.25 7.83 -12.65
CA HIS A 200 -2.65 6.51 -12.47
C HIS A 200 -3.51 5.36 -13.00
N SER A 201 -4.56 5.65 -13.77
CA SER A 201 -5.56 4.67 -14.21
C SER A 201 -4.98 3.47 -14.97
N ALA A 202 -3.88 3.69 -15.70
CA ALA A 202 -3.20 2.67 -16.50
C ALA A 202 -2.14 1.87 -15.73
N THR A 203 -1.69 2.34 -14.57
CA THR A 203 -0.58 1.73 -13.82
C THR A 203 -1.02 1.15 -12.48
N LEU A 204 -2.17 1.57 -11.97
CA LEU A 204 -2.66 1.18 -10.66
C LEU A 204 -3.16 -0.27 -10.67
N GLU A 205 -2.47 -1.11 -9.90
CA GLU A 205 -2.78 -2.54 -9.76
C GLU A 205 -3.68 -2.79 -8.55
N VAL A 206 -3.48 -2.04 -7.45
CA VAL A 206 -4.22 -2.19 -6.20
C VAL A 206 -4.68 -0.83 -5.69
N LEU A 207 -5.98 -0.69 -5.48
CA LEU A 207 -6.60 0.49 -4.91
C LEU A 207 -7.33 0.12 -3.63
N TRP A 208 -6.82 0.62 -2.52
CA TRP A 208 -7.50 0.59 -1.24
C TRP A 208 -8.31 1.89 -1.08
N LEU A 209 -9.58 1.78 -0.70
CA LEU A 209 -10.43 2.92 -0.38
C LEU A 209 -11.16 2.73 0.95
N GLN A 210 -11.32 3.83 1.69
CA GLN A 210 -12.19 3.87 2.84
C GLN A 210 -13.67 3.80 2.42
N GLY A 211 -14.38 2.81 2.93
CA GLY A 211 -15.80 2.58 2.66
C GLY A 211 -16.68 3.44 3.56
N ASN A 212 -17.33 4.44 2.97
CA ASN A 212 -18.63 5.02 3.34
C ASN A 212 -18.99 6.17 2.38
N ARG A 213 -18.70 5.97 1.10
CA ARG A 213 -18.85 7.00 0.07
C ARG A 213 -19.98 6.59 -0.83
N GLU A 214 -21.13 7.26 -0.69
CA GLU A 214 -22.30 7.02 -1.54
C GLU A 214 -21.99 7.36 -3.01
N ASP A 215 -21.12 8.33 -3.24
CA ASP A 215 -20.64 8.79 -4.55
C ASP A 215 -19.57 7.89 -5.18
N LEU A 216 -19.07 6.87 -4.45
CA LEU A 216 -17.93 6.09 -4.90
C LEU A 216 -18.10 5.43 -6.28
N PRO A 217 -19.26 4.82 -6.63
CA PRO A 217 -19.46 4.27 -7.95
C PRO A 217 -19.27 5.31 -9.06
N ASP A 218 -19.80 6.53 -8.88
CA ASP A 218 -19.69 7.57 -9.90
C ASP A 218 -18.26 8.11 -10.01
N LEU A 219 -17.54 8.26 -8.89
CA LEU A 219 -16.12 8.66 -8.90
C LEU A 219 -15.25 7.62 -9.63
N LEU A 220 -15.46 6.33 -9.35
CA LEU A 220 -14.73 5.25 -10.01
C LEU A 220 -15.06 5.14 -11.50
N ARG A 221 -16.31 5.44 -11.89
CA ARG A 221 -16.67 5.54 -13.32
C ARG A 221 -15.91 6.67 -14.01
N GLN A 222 -15.85 7.84 -13.36
CA GLN A 222 -15.19 9.03 -13.89
C GLN A 222 -13.67 8.87 -13.97
N SER A 223 -13.07 8.05 -13.11
CA SER A 223 -11.62 7.87 -13.10
C SER A 223 -11.09 7.02 -14.26
N GLY A 224 -11.94 6.22 -14.91
CA GLY A 224 -11.54 5.37 -16.02
C GLY A 224 -10.56 4.26 -15.63
N LEU A 225 -10.52 3.88 -14.34
CA LEU A 225 -9.72 2.75 -13.86
C LEU A 225 -10.04 1.46 -14.62
N ARG A 226 -9.01 0.72 -15.03
CA ARG A 226 -9.15 -0.57 -15.72
C ARG A 226 -8.27 -1.62 -15.07
N GLY A 227 -8.82 -2.82 -14.85
CA GLY A 227 -8.06 -3.98 -14.36
C GLY A 227 -7.49 -3.89 -12.94
N ALA A 228 -7.72 -2.79 -12.20
CA ALA A 228 -7.25 -2.66 -10.83
C ALA A 228 -8.03 -3.57 -9.86
N ARG A 229 -7.33 -4.12 -8.86
CA ARG A 229 -7.96 -4.75 -7.70
C ARG A 229 -8.35 -3.69 -6.69
N ILE A 230 -9.64 -3.55 -6.42
CA ILE A 230 -10.20 -2.55 -5.52
C ILE A 230 -10.58 -3.20 -4.21
N ILE A 231 -9.96 -2.73 -3.13
CA ILE A 231 -10.16 -3.24 -1.77
C ILE A 231 -10.79 -2.14 -0.94
N LEU A 232 -11.96 -2.44 -0.41
CA LEU A 232 -12.72 -1.49 0.39
C LEU A 232 -12.54 -1.86 1.85
N TRP A 233 -11.96 -0.95 2.62
CA TRP A 233 -11.80 -1.11 4.06
C TRP A 233 -12.78 -0.20 4.78
N ASP A 234 -13.35 -0.70 5.87
CA ASP A 234 -14.36 0.04 6.62
C ASP A 234 -13.75 0.58 7.91
N PHE A 235 -13.96 1.87 8.20
CA PHE A 235 -13.58 2.49 9.47
C PHE A 235 -14.79 2.60 10.43
N ILE A 236 -16.01 2.45 9.92
CA ILE A 236 -17.25 2.85 10.59
C ILE A 236 -17.90 1.68 11.34
N HIS A 237 -17.34 0.47 11.27
CA HIS A 237 -17.78 -0.65 12.10
C HIS A 237 -16.79 -0.96 13.24
N TYR A 238 -16.67 0.01 14.15
CA TYR A 238 -16.57 -0.30 15.57
C TYR A 238 -17.74 -1.22 15.99
N PRO A 239 -17.50 -2.28 16.77
CA PRO A 239 -16.60 -3.41 16.52
C PRO A 239 -17.12 -4.31 15.36
N LEU A 240 -16.28 -5.24 14.87
CA LEU A 240 -16.53 -6.30 13.86
C LEU A 240 -17.90 -7.04 13.91
N ARG A 241 -18.71 -6.82 14.94
CA ARG A 241 -20.03 -7.43 15.16
C ARG A 241 -21.11 -6.97 14.18
N TRP A 242 -20.91 -5.89 13.43
CA TRP A 242 -21.95 -5.33 12.54
C TRP A 242 -21.61 -5.42 11.06
N HIS A 243 -20.53 -6.12 10.69
CA HIS A 243 -20.27 -6.43 9.29
C HIS A 243 -21.28 -7.47 8.78
N SER A 244 -22.45 -7.00 8.36
CA SER A 244 -23.46 -7.83 7.72
C SER A 244 -23.00 -8.16 6.31
N MET A 245 -22.73 -9.45 6.03
CA MET A 245 -22.39 -9.92 4.68
C MET A 245 -23.42 -9.47 3.63
N TYR A 246 -24.70 -9.39 4.02
CA TYR A 246 -25.77 -8.91 3.15
C TYR A 246 -25.55 -7.44 2.76
N ARG A 247 -25.37 -6.54 3.75
CA ARG A 247 -25.13 -5.11 3.50
C ARG A 247 -23.83 -4.88 2.74
N CYS A 248 -22.78 -5.65 3.05
CA CYS A 248 -21.54 -5.60 2.31
C CYS A 248 -21.76 -5.91 0.83
N ARG A 249 -22.45 -7.01 0.51
CA ARG A 249 -22.74 -7.39 -0.88
C ARG A 249 -23.61 -6.36 -1.60
N GLU A 250 -24.64 -5.85 -0.93
CA GLU A 250 -25.50 -4.79 -1.46
C GLU A 250 -24.69 -3.54 -1.82
N TRP A 251 -23.76 -3.14 -0.95
CA TRP A 251 -22.87 -2.00 -1.19
C TRP A 251 -21.79 -2.26 -2.25
N LEU A 252 -21.26 -3.48 -2.37
CA LEU A 252 -20.28 -3.85 -3.41
C LEU A 252 -20.91 -3.96 -4.81
N SER A 253 -22.19 -4.31 -4.90
CA SER A 253 -22.85 -4.63 -6.17
C SER A 253 -22.85 -3.47 -7.19
N PRO A 254 -23.11 -2.20 -6.81
CA PRO A 254 -22.94 -1.05 -7.71
C PRO A 254 -21.52 -0.89 -8.26
N LEU A 255 -20.49 -1.16 -7.45
CA LEU A 255 -19.09 -1.00 -7.82
C LEU A 255 -18.67 -2.07 -8.84
N GLN A 256 -19.06 -3.33 -8.58
CA GLN A 256 -18.84 -4.45 -9.50
C GLN A 256 -19.53 -4.24 -10.85
N ARG A 257 -20.72 -3.64 -10.86
CA ARG A 257 -21.42 -3.28 -12.12
C ARG A 257 -20.72 -2.14 -12.85
N THR A 258 -20.14 -1.19 -12.12
CA THR A 258 -19.47 -0.02 -12.71
C THR A 258 -18.10 -0.38 -13.29
N LEU A 259 -17.39 -1.30 -12.64
CA LEU A 259 -16.06 -1.73 -13.04
C LEU A 259 -16.02 -3.25 -13.22
N PRO A 260 -16.59 -3.77 -14.33
CA PRO A 260 -16.68 -5.22 -14.56
C PRO A 260 -15.30 -5.89 -14.73
N GLU A 261 -14.28 -5.14 -15.11
CA GLU A 261 -12.90 -5.61 -15.26
C GLU A 261 -12.10 -5.56 -13.95
N ALA A 262 -12.62 -4.90 -12.91
CA ALA A 262 -11.95 -4.75 -11.63
C ALA A 262 -12.38 -5.85 -10.65
N VAL A 263 -11.42 -6.33 -9.85
CA VAL A 263 -11.73 -7.22 -8.72
C VAL A 263 -12.10 -6.35 -7.52
N VAL A 264 -13.38 -6.25 -7.20
CA VAL A 264 -13.87 -5.44 -6.07
C VAL A 264 -14.17 -6.33 -4.86
N GLU A 265 -13.45 -6.09 -3.77
CA GLU A 265 -13.52 -6.89 -2.53
C GLU A 265 -13.67 -6.02 -1.30
N CYS A 266 -14.44 -6.50 -0.31
CA CYS A 266 -14.36 -5.95 1.04
C CYS A 266 -13.21 -6.63 1.78
N GLN A 267 -12.39 -5.84 2.46
CA GLN A 267 -11.26 -6.35 3.23
C GLN A 267 -11.67 -7.45 4.23
N THR A 268 -12.75 -7.24 4.99
CA THR A 268 -13.22 -8.16 6.02
C THR A 268 -13.78 -9.45 5.42
N CYS A 269 -14.69 -9.35 4.43
CA CYS A 269 -15.26 -10.53 3.76
C CYS A 269 -14.21 -11.34 3.00
N GLY A 270 -13.34 -10.65 2.26
CA GLY A 270 -12.29 -11.24 1.43
C GLY A 270 -11.11 -11.76 2.24
N LYS A 271 -11.08 -11.52 3.57
CA LYS A 271 -9.95 -11.82 4.46
C LYS A 271 -8.63 -11.29 3.90
N VAL A 272 -8.70 -10.12 3.26
CA VAL A 272 -7.52 -9.49 2.68
C VAL A 272 -6.68 -8.97 3.85
N PRO A 273 -5.44 -9.46 4.04
CA PRO A 273 -4.62 -9.03 5.16
C PRO A 273 -4.39 -7.54 5.08
N TRP A 274 -4.37 -6.87 6.23
CA TRP A 274 -3.82 -5.52 6.31
C TRP A 274 -2.37 -5.58 5.84
N GLU A 275 -2.09 -5.03 4.66
CA GLU A 275 -0.72 -4.83 4.23
C GLU A 275 -0.09 -3.77 5.12
N ARG A 276 1.06 -4.09 5.69
CA ARG A 276 1.82 -3.17 6.52
C ARG A 276 2.46 -2.12 5.64
N PHE A 277 1.88 -0.93 5.68
CA PHE A 277 2.61 0.30 5.40
C PHE A 277 3.48 0.70 6.59
#